data_AF-B8A389-F1
#
_entry.id   AF-B8A389-F1
#
_cell.length_a   1.000
_cell.length_b   1.000
_cell.length_c   1.000
_cell.angle_alpha   90.00
_cell.angle_beta   90.00
_cell.angle_gamma   90.00
#
_symmetry.space_group_name_H-M   'P 1'
#
loop_
_entity.id
_entity.type
_entity.pdbx_description
1 polymer ?
#
loop_
_entity_poly.entity_id
_entity_poly.type
_entity_poly.pdbx_seq_one_letter_code
_entity_poly.pdbx_strand_id
1 'polypeptide(L)'
;MSGAADYQEMVASVPPSLKAITLTHVRYSRGDPLGLFLAWVSLVPVFISLGGFVSHFLFRRELQGLCFAAGLLVSQALNELIKHSVAQSRPSYCELLEACDSHGWPSSHSQYTFFFATYLSLLSLRRSRARQVIAAVPWPLAFLTMLSRVYLGYHTVAQVRTPEFRIRSD
;
A
#
# COMPACT_ATOMS: atom_id res chain seq x y z
N MET A 1 22.85 -39.20 -18.68
CA MET A 1 23.39 -37.91 -18.20
C MET A 1 22.26 -36.88 -18.12
N SER A 2 21.16 -37.19 -17.40
CA SER A 2 19.91 -36.41 -17.38
C SER A 2 19.64 -35.68 -16.05
N GLY A 3 20.58 -35.71 -15.11
CA GLY A 3 20.38 -35.11 -13.79
C GLY A 3 20.66 -33.61 -13.73
N ALA A 4 21.64 -33.11 -14.48
CA ALA A 4 22.08 -31.71 -14.36
C ALA A 4 21.05 -30.69 -14.86
N ALA A 5 20.26 -31.03 -15.89
CA ALA A 5 19.18 -30.17 -16.38
C ALA A 5 18.01 -30.09 -15.39
N ASP A 6 17.68 -31.20 -14.75
CA ASP A 6 16.60 -31.35 -13.77
C ASP A 6 16.93 -30.59 -12.45
N TYR A 7 18.20 -30.61 -12.02
CA TYR A 7 18.67 -29.78 -10.90
C TYR A 7 18.58 -28.28 -11.20
N GLN A 8 18.83 -27.85 -12.45
CA GLN A 8 18.76 -26.45 -12.84
C GLN A 8 17.30 -25.96 -12.89
N GLU A 9 16.35 -26.81 -13.32
CA GLU A 9 14.91 -26.53 -13.27
C GLU A 9 14.36 -26.51 -11.82
N MET A 10 14.88 -27.36 -10.93
CA MET A 10 14.53 -27.30 -9.51
C MET A 10 15.04 -26.03 -8.82
N VAL A 11 16.26 -25.56 -9.14
CA VAL A 11 16.78 -24.30 -8.58
C VAL A 11 16.04 -23.07 -9.12
N ALA A 12 15.54 -23.14 -10.36
CA ALA A 12 14.67 -22.10 -10.92
C ALA A 12 13.25 -22.09 -10.30
N SER A 13 12.83 -23.19 -9.66
CA SER A 13 11.50 -23.32 -9.04
C SER A 13 11.49 -23.16 -7.51
N VAL A 14 12.64 -22.95 -6.85
CA VAL A 14 12.65 -22.56 -5.43
C VAL A 14 12.15 -21.11 -5.34
N PRO A 15 10.93 -20.86 -4.82
CA PRO A 15 10.48 -19.50 -4.63
C PRO A 15 11.48 -18.79 -3.71
N PRO A 16 11.85 -17.53 -3.98
CA PRO A 16 12.75 -16.79 -3.12
C PRO A 16 12.24 -16.86 -1.68
N SER A 17 13.10 -17.26 -0.74
CA SER A 17 12.68 -17.41 0.65
C SER A 17 12.20 -16.06 1.18
N LEU A 18 10.89 -15.90 1.33
CA LEU A 18 10.27 -14.68 1.83
C LEU A 18 10.25 -14.70 3.37
N LYS A 19 10.35 -13.53 3.99
CA LYS A 19 10.14 -13.32 5.43
C LYS A 19 8.95 -12.39 5.61
N ALA A 20 8.03 -12.76 6.50
CA ALA A 20 6.87 -11.96 6.83
C ALA A 20 7.13 -11.10 8.07
N ILE A 21 6.59 -9.88 8.11
CA ILE A 21 6.38 -9.15 9.35
C ILE A 21 5.12 -9.74 9.99
N THR A 22 5.28 -10.46 11.09
CA THR A 22 4.21 -11.24 11.75
C THR A 22 3.00 -10.40 12.18
N LEU A 23 3.18 -9.09 12.40
CA LEU A 23 2.11 -8.18 12.83
C LEU A 23 1.05 -7.93 11.75
N THR A 24 1.42 -7.97 10.46
CA THR A 24 0.56 -7.53 9.34
C THR A 24 0.74 -8.31 8.06
N HIS A 25 1.46 -9.43 8.13
CA HIS A 25 1.66 -10.37 7.03
C HIS A 25 2.28 -9.74 5.76
N VAL A 26 3.08 -8.69 5.91
CA VAL A 26 3.84 -8.11 4.80
C VAL A 26 5.08 -8.96 4.54
N ARG A 27 5.22 -9.51 3.33
CA ARG A 27 6.32 -10.38 2.92
C ARG A 27 7.37 -9.62 2.12
N TYR A 28 8.64 -9.91 2.37
CA TYR A 28 9.80 -9.36 1.65
C TYR A 28 10.89 -10.42 1.47
N SER A 29 11.77 -10.26 0.49
CA SER A 29 12.86 -11.19 0.20
C SER A 29 13.88 -11.24 1.34
N ARG A 30 14.24 -12.45 1.81
CA ARG A 30 15.31 -12.60 2.81
C ARG A 30 16.63 -12.06 2.28
N GLY A 31 17.32 -11.25 3.08
CA GLY A 31 18.60 -10.63 2.72
C GLY A 31 18.49 -9.28 2.03
N ASP A 32 17.28 -8.74 1.80
CA ASP A 32 17.08 -7.40 1.25
C ASP A 32 16.79 -6.37 2.36
N PRO A 33 17.78 -5.55 2.79
CA PRO A 33 17.58 -4.52 3.82
C PRO A 33 16.68 -3.38 3.33
N LEU A 34 16.69 -3.06 2.03
CA LEU A 34 15.81 -2.05 1.45
C LEU A 34 14.37 -2.55 1.42
N GLY A 35 14.17 -3.81 1.06
CA GLY A 35 12.87 -4.49 1.13
C GLY A 35 12.30 -4.52 2.55
N LEU A 36 13.13 -4.78 3.57
CA LEU A 36 12.71 -4.69 4.98
C LEU A 36 12.28 -3.27 5.37
N PHE A 37 13.06 -2.26 5.00
CA PHE A 37 12.72 -0.86 5.25
C PHE A 37 11.39 -0.49 4.59
N LEU A 38 11.21 -0.85 3.31
CA LEU A 38 10.00 -0.56 2.55
C LEU A 38 8.78 -1.35 3.06
N ALA A 39 8.97 -2.55 3.60
CA ALA A 39 7.93 -3.31 4.28
C ALA A 39 7.44 -2.55 5.53
N TRP A 40 8.34 -1.97 6.33
CA TRP A 40 7.98 -1.09 7.45
C TRP A 40 7.28 0.19 6.99
N VAL A 41 7.72 0.81 5.90
CA VAL A 41 7.03 1.98 5.34
C VAL A 41 5.60 1.62 4.94
N SER A 42 5.39 0.42 4.37
CA SER A 42 4.04 -0.03 4.00
C SER A 42 3.09 -0.18 5.20
N LEU A 43 3.62 -0.25 6.42
CA LEU A 43 2.83 -0.33 7.65
C LEU A 43 2.34 1.02 8.18
N VAL A 44 2.86 2.12 7.64
CA VAL A 44 2.50 3.48 8.06
C VAL A 44 0.99 3.74 8.07
N PRO A 45 0.19 3.37 7.04
CA PRO A 45 -1.27 3.52 7.07
C PRO A 45 -1.94 2.89 8.29
N VAL A 46 -1.46 1.72 8.70
CA VAL A 46 -1.98 0.97 9.84
C VAL A 46 -1.66 1.72 11.13
N PHE A 47 -0.42 2.18 11.29
CA PHE A 47 -0.01 2.95 12.47
C PHE A 47 -0.72 4.31 12.58
N ILE A 48 -0.90 5.03 11.47
CA ILE A 48 -1.65 6.29 11.45
C ILE A 48 -3.12 6.04 11.84
N SER A 49 -3.74 4.99 11.31
CA SER A 49 -5.14 4.66 11.61
C SER A 49 -5.35 4.21 13.05
N LEU A 50 -4.66 3.15 13.48
CA LEU A 50 -4.87 2.53 14.79
C LEU A 50 -4.21 3.30 15.94
N GLY A 51 -2.98 3.77 15.73
CA GLY A 51 -2.23 4.47 16.79
C GLY A 51 -2.52 5.97 16.85
N GLY A 52 -2.70 6.62 15.70
CA GLY A 52 -2.97 8.04 15.63
C GLY A 52 -4.45 8.36 15.78
N PHE A 53 -5.24 7.92 14.81
CA PHE A 53 -6.63 8.34 14.67
C PHE A 53 -7.54 7.77 15.76
N VAL A 54 -7.51 6.45 16.01
CA VAL A 54 -8.37 5.83 17.04
C VAL A 54 -8.07 6.40 18.42
N SER A 55 -6.80 6.51 18.81
CA SER A 55 -6.42 7.11 20.09
C SER A 55 -6.88 8.56 20.18
N HIS A 56 -6.62 9.39 19.16
CA HIS A 56 -7.05 10.80 19.18
C HIS A 56 -8.57 10.95 19.24
N PHE A 57 -9.31 10.14 18.49
CA PHE A 57 -10.77 10.16 18.46
C PHE A 57 -11.38 9.82 19.83
N LEU A 58 -10.87 8.77 20.50
CA LEU A 58 -11.34 8.35 21.82
C LEU A 58 -11.16 9.43 22.89
N PHE A 59 -10.06 10.20 22.83
CA PHE A 59 -9.72 11.19 23.86
C PHE A 59 -10.19 12.61 23.58
N ARG A 60 -10.39 13.02 22.32
CA ARG A 60 -10.65 14.43 21.98
C ARG A 60 -12.00 14.70 21.30
N ARG A 61 -12.70 13.69 20.76
CA ARG A 61 -14.05 13.79 20.14
C ARG A 61 -14.30 15.06 19.30
N GLU A 62 -13.29 15.52 18.56
CA GLU A 62 -13.39 16.73 17.76
C GLU A 62 -14.13 16.45 16.44
N LEU A 63 -14.91 17.43 15.96
CA LEU A 63 -15.61 17.35 14.67
C LEU A 63 -14.65 17.08 13.50
N GLN A 64 -13.39 17.56 13.61
CA GLN A 64 -12.33 17.28 12.64
C GLN A 64 -12.05 15.77 12.53
N GLY A 65 -12.03 15.06 13.66
CA GLY A 65 -11.86 13.61 13.67
C GLY A 65 -13.01 12.89 12.96
N LEU A 66 -14.25 13.31 13.19
CA LEU A 66 -15.42 12.75 12.50
C LEU A 66 -15.37 12.99 10.99
N CYS A 67 -15.02 14.22 10.56
CA CYS A 67 -14.87 14.53 9.14
C CYS A 67 -13.76 13.71 8.48
N PHE A 68 -12.64 13.47 9.18
CA PHE A 68 -11.57 12.62 8.70
C PHE A 68 -12.04 11.16 8.54
N ALA A 69 -12.68 10.59 9.56
CA ALA A 69 -13.24 9.23 9.49
C ALA A 69 -14.23 9.08 8.34
N ALA A 70 -15.17 10.01 8.21
CA ALA A 70 -16.15 9.99 7.13
C ALA A 70 -15.49 10.05 5.75
N GLY A 71 -14.52 10.95 5.56
CA GLY A 71 -13.77 11.04 4.31
C GLY A 71 -12.95 9.78 4.01
N LEU A 72 -12.36 9.16 5.05
CA LEU A 72 -11.62 7.92 4.92
C LEU A 72 -12.54 6.75 4.52
N LEU A 73 -13.72 6.65 5.12
CA LEU A 73 -14.73 5.65 4.78
C LEU A 73 -15.20 5.79 3.33
N VAL A 74 -15.47 7.03 2.88
CA VAL A 74 -15.83 7.30 1.48
C VAL A 74 -14.68 6.92 0.55
N SER A 75 -13.44 7.28 0.89
CA SER A 75 -12.25 6.90 0.12
C SER A 75 -12.14 5.37 0.00
N GLN A 76 -12.30 4.64 1.11
CA GLN A 76 -12.24 3.18 1.12
C GLN A 76 -13.37 2.56 0.29
N ALA A 77 -14.60 3.07 0.42
CA ALA A 77 -15.74 2.58 -0.37
C ALA A 77 -15.51 2.79 -1.88
N LEU A 78 -14.97 3.94 -2.27
CA LEU A 78 -14.59 4.20 -3.66
C LEU A 78 -13.45 3.28 -4.13
N ASN A 79 -12.45 3.01 -3.28
CA ASN A 79 -11.36 2.08 -3.60
C ASN A 79 -11.91 0.69 -3.94
N GLU A 80 -12.80 0.16 -3.09
CA GLU A 80 -13.38 -1.17 -3.28
C GLU A 80 -14.35 -1.19 -4.46
N LEU A 81 -15.18 -0.16 -4.64
CA LEU A 81 -16.06 -0.06 -5.80
C LEU A 81 -15.26 -0.09 -7.11
N ILE A 82 -14.17 0.67 -7.19
CA ILE A 82 -13.33 0.71 -8.39
C ILE A 82 -12.63 -0.64 -8.60
N LYS A 83 -12.12 -1.27 -7.53
CA LYS A 83 -11.52 -2.61 -7.60
C LYS A 83 -12.48 -3.63 -8.18
N HIS A 84 -13.72 -3.66 -7.71
CA HIS A 84 -14.75 -4.56 -8.24
C HIS A 84 -15.18 -4.20 -9.67
N SER A 85 -15.16 -2.91 -10.03
CA SER A 85 -15.58 -2.46 -11.37
C SER A 85 -14.54 -2.73 -12.45
N VAL A 86 -13.26 -2.51 -12.16
CA VAL A 86 -12.16 -2.70 -13.12
C VAL A 86 -11.64 -4.14 -13.09
N ALA A 87 -11.75 -4.80 -11.95
CA ALA A 87 -11.35 -6.19 -11.74
C ALA A 87 -9.93 -6.52 -12.26
N GLN A 88 -8.99 -5.57 -12.15
CA GLN A 88 -7.66 -5.74 -12.71
C GLN A 88 -6.91 -6.87 -11.99
N SER A 89 -6.38 -7.82 -12.75
CA SER A 89 -5.58 -8.93 -12.22
C SER A 89 -4.32 -8.43 -11.52
N ARG A 90 -3.95 -9.12 -10.43
CA ARG A 90 -2.67 -8.91 -9.74
C ARG A 90 -1.53 -9.55 -10.54
N PRO A 91 -0.27 -9.11 -10.36
CA PRO A 91 0.90 -9.81 -10.91
C PRO A 91 0.95 -11.27 -10.45
N SER A 92 1.55 -12.16 -11.24
CA SER A 92 1.71 -13.60 -10.94
C SER A 92 2.42 -13.88 -9.61
N TYR A 93 3.22 -12.94 -9.12
CA TYR A 93 3.87 -13.00 -7.82
C TYR A 93 2.90 -12.85 -6.62
N CYS A 94 1.61 -12.61 -6.86
CA CYS A 94 0.61 -12.42 -5.80
C CYS A 94 0.40 -13.66 -4.93
N GLU A 95 0.59 -14.88 -5.48
CA GLU A 95 0.36 -16.13 -4.74
C GLU A 95 1.41 -16.29 -3.64
N LEU A 96 2.66 -15.98 -3.95
CA LEU A 96 3.77 -16.00 -3.00
C LEU A 96 3.60 -14.94 -1.89
N LEU A 97 2.95 -13.82 -2.22
CA LEU A 97 2.67 -12.73 -1.29
C LEU A 97 1.34 -12.87 -0.53
N GLU A 98 0.54 -13.91 -0.80
CA GLU A 98 -0.84 -14.06 -0.29
C GLU A 98 -1.69 -12.80 -0.48
N ALA A 99 -1.57 -12.21 -1.68
CA ALA A 99 -2.24 -10.95 -2.04
C ALA A 99 -3.24 -11.10 -3.21
N CYS A 100 -3.46 -12.32 -3.70
CA CYS A 100 -4.32 -12.59 -4.86
C CYS A 100 -5.83 -12.45 -4.56
N ASP A 101 -6.25 -12.48 -3.30
CA ASP A 101 -7.67 -12.42 -2.91
C ASP A 101 -8.34 -11.07 -3.22
N SER A 102 -7.58 -10.09 -3.73
CA SER A 102 -8.08 -8.75 -4.04
C SER A 102 -7.56 -8.23 -5.37
N HIS A 103 -8.35 -7.41 -6.05
CA HIS A 103 -7.96 -6.77 -7.31
C HIS A 103 -6.76 -5.82 -7.15
N GLY A 104 -5.97 -5.70 -8.22
CA GLY A 104 -4.70 -4.99 -8.25
C GLY A 104 -4.82 -3.47 -8.27
N TRP A 105 -5.97 -2.93 -8.68
CA TRP A 105 -6.16 -1.50 -8.89
C TRP A 105 -7.46 -0.98 -8.30
N PRO A 106 -7.48 0.18 -7.60
CA PRO A 106 -6.34 0.98 -7.16
C PRO A 106 -5.70 0.48 -5.85
N SER A 107 -4.44 0.88 -5.60
CA SER A 107 -3.70 0.49 -4.38
C SER A 107 -4.25 1.16 -3.12
N SER A 108 -4.83 0.40 -2.20
CA SER A 108 -5.41 0.93 -0.96
C SER A 108 -4.37 1.61 -0.05
N HIS A 109 -3.14 1.09 0.01
CA HIS A 109 -2.06 1.67 0.82
C HIS A 109 -1.66 3.06 0.31
N SER A 110 -1.48 3.18 -1.01
CA SER A 110 -1.14 4.45 -1.64
C SER A 110 -2.31 5.43 -1.46
N GLN A 111 -3.54 5.00 -1.79
CA GLN A 111 -4.73 5.84 -1.66
C GLN A 111 -4.94 6.37 -0.24
N TYR A 112 -4.72 5.54 0.79
CA TYR A 112 -4.79 5.97 2.19
C TYR A 112 -3.81 7.11 2.48
N THR A 113 -2.52 6.92 2.15
CA THR A 113 -1.48 7.92 2.48
C THR A 113 -1.66 9.23 1.73
N PHE A 114 -2.09 9.17 0.47
CA PHE A 114 -2.42 10.36 -0.32
C PHE A 114 -3.68 11.07 0.20
N PHE A 115 -4.71 10.33 0.63
CA PHE A 115 -5.87 10.90 1.31
C PHE A 115 -5.45 11.65 2.57
N PHE A 116 -4.62 11.02 3.42
CA PHE A 116 -4.11 11.63 4.65
C PHE A 116 -3.32 12.91 4.39
N ALA A 117 -2.37 12.89 3.45
CA ALA A 117 -1.58 14.06 3.09
C ALA A 117 -2.44 15.19 2.53
N THR A 118 -3.42 14.86 1.67
CA THR A 118 -4.36 15.83 1.08
C THR A 118 -5.24 16.45 2.16
N TYR A 119 -5.81 15.64 3.05
CA TYR A 119 -6.67 16.11 4.15
C TYR A 119 -5.95 17.12 5.04
N LEU A 120 -4.71 16.81 5.47
CA LEU A 120 -3.92 17.72 6.31
C LEU A 120 -3.52 19.00 5.56
N SER A 121 -3.25 18.89 4.26
CA SER A 121 -2.97 20.04 3.39
C SER A 121 -4.17 20.98 3.33
N LEU A 122 -5.36 20.46 3.06
CA LEU A 122 -6.61 21.22 3.00
C LEU A 122 -6.93 21.92 4.34
N LEU A 123 -6.72 21.23 5.46
CA LEU A 123 -6.92 21.80 6.81
C LEU A 123 -5.97 22.98 7.10
N SER A 124 -4.82 23.00 6.43
CA SER A 124 -3.73 23.95 6.68
C SER A 124 -3.66 25.10 5.67
N LEU A 125 -4.42 25.05 4.57
CA LEU A 125 -4.38 26.06 3.49
C LEU A 125 -4.57 27.49 3.99
N ARG A 126 -5.55 27.71 4.89
CA ARG A 126 -5.86 29.03 5.46
C ARG A 126 -5.23 29.26 6.82
N ARG A 127 -4.19 28.51 7.17
CA ARG A 127 -3.51 28.59 8.48
C ARG A 127 -2.11 29.19 8.34
N SER A 128 -1.41 29.32 9.47
CA SER A 128 -0.05 29.87 9.49
C SER A 128 0.93 29.05 8.63
N ARG A 129 2.01 29.70 8.17
CA ARG A 129 3.11 29.06 7.43
C ARG A 129 3.64 27.82 8.15
N ALA A 130 3.75 27.86 9.47
CA ALA A 130 4.16 26.71 10.28
C ALA A 130 3.21 25.50 10.10
N ARG A 131 1.89 25.71 10.07
CA ARG A 131 0.93 24.62 9.84
C ARG A 131 0.98 24.11 8.40
N GLN A 132 1.24 24.96 7.43
CA GLN A 132 1.46 24.55 6.05
C GLN A 132 2.71 23.67 5.90
N VAL A 133 3.81 24.02 6.58
CA VAL A 133 5.02 23.18 6.62
C VAL A 133 4.74 21.81 7.25
N ILE A 134 4.03 21.78 8.37
CA ILE A 134 3.62 20.52 9.02
C ILE A 134 2.76 19.67 8.07
N ALA A 135 1.85 20.28 7.32
CA ALA A 135 1.02 19.58 6.34
C ALA A 135 1.79 19.09 5.10
N ALA A 136 2.99 19.62 4.85
CA ALA A 136 3.87 19.13 3.78
C ALA A 136 4.63 17.85 4.17
N VAL A 137 4.89 17.62 5.46
CA VAL A 137 5.61 16.44 5.99
C VAL A 137 5.05 15.07 5.54
N PRO A 138 3.72 14.82 5.46
CA PRO A 138 3.21 13.52 5.03
C PRO A 138 3.39 13.22 3.54
N TRP A 139 3.72 14.21 2.69
CA TRP A 139 3.83 13.99 1.25
C TRP A 139 4.99 13.05 0.86
N PRO A 140 6.24 13.25 1.33
CA PRO A 140 7.32 12.29 1.12
C PRO A 140 6.94 10.86 1.54
N LEU A 141 6.21 10.72 2.65
CA LEU A 141 5.78 9.44 3.16
C LEU A 141 4.74 8.75 2.25
N ALA A 142 3.82 9.53 1.66
CA ALA A 142 2.87 9.03 0.68
C ALA A 142 3.56 8.50 -0.59
N PHE A 143 4.54 9.24 -1.11
CA PHE A 143 5.34 8.78 -2.25
C PHE A 143 6.18 7.55 -1.90
N LEU A 144 6.78 7.50 -0.70
CA LEU A 144 7.56 6.34 -0.28
C LEU A 144 6.69 5.10 -0.08
N THR A 145 5.46 5.27 0.42
CA THR A 145 4.48 4.17 0.54
C THR A 145 4.07 3.67 -0.84
N MET A 146 3.86 4.58 -1.80
CA MET A 146 3.58 4.20 -3.17
C MET A 146 4.74 3.40 -3.79
N LEU A 147 5.98 3.87 -3.60
CA LEU A 147 7.18 3.17 -4.08
C LEU A 147 7.38 1.81 -3.41
N SER A 148 7.09 1.69 -2.11
CA SER A 148 7.21 0.41 -1.42
C SER A 148 6.29 -0.65 -2.01
N ARG A 149 5.07 -0.26 -2.43
CA ARG A 149 4.11 -1.17 -3.08
C ARG A 149 4.59 -1.69 -4.44
N VAL A 150 5.32 -0.87 -5.19
CA VAL A 150 5.93 -1.27 -6.46
C VAL A 150 7.16 -2.15 -6.23
N TYR A 151 8.07 -1.71 -5.34
CA TYR A 151 9.33 -2.39 -5.08
C TYR A 151 9.14 -3.79 -4.49
N LEU A 152 8.18 -3.94 -3.57
CA LEU A 152 7.84 -5.24 -2.98
C LEU A 152 7.03 -6.15 -3.91
N GLY A 153 6.71 -5.71 -5.13
CA GLY A 153 6.01 -6.53 -6.13
C GLY A 153 4.50 -6.66 -5.92
N TYR A 154 3.90 -5.93 -4.97
CA TYR A 154 2.45 -5.99 -4.72
C TYR A 154 1.61 -5.29 -5.81
N HIS A 155 2.20 -4.33 -6.54
CA HIS A 155 1.59 -3.60 -7.65
C HIS A 155 2.62 -3.32 -8.75
N THR A 156 2.17 -3.21 -9.99
CA THR A 156 3.03 -2.73 -11.10
C THR A 156 3.09 -1.21 -11.15
N VAL A 157 4.12 -0.65 -11.80
CA VAL A 157 4.22 0.81 -12.03
C VAL A 157 2.99 1.33 -12.78
N ALA A 158 2.48 0.56 -13.74
CA ALA A 158 1.27 0.89 -14.47
C ALA A 158 0.07 0.94 -13.54
N GLN A 159 -0.15 -0.08 -12.69
CA GLN A 159 -1.23 -0.09 -11.69
C GLN A 159 -1.16 1.10 -10.72
N VAL A 160 0.02 1.60 -10.41
CA VAL A 160 0.11 2.78 -9.54
C VAL A 160 -0.29 4.06 -10.27
N ARG A 161 -0.08 4.16 -11.59
CA ARG A 161 -0.26 5.38 -12.38
C ARG A 161 -1.61 5.46 -13.11
N THR A 162 -2.07 4.37 -13.72
CA THR A 162 -3.24 4.32 -14.61
C THR A 162 -3.78 2.88 -14.69
N PRO A 163 -5.11 2.67 -14.79
CA PRO A 163 -5.64 1.33 -15.02
C PRO A 163 -5.10 0.79 -16.35
N GLU A 164 -4.33 -0.30 -16.30
CA GLU A 164 -3.92 -1.03 -17.51
C GLU A 164 -4.93 -2.14 -17.70
N PHE A 165 -5.90 -1.91 -18.59
CA PHE A 165 -6.85 -2.92 -19.05
C PHE A 165 -6.11 -3.94 -19.91
N ARG A 166 -5.42 -4.89 -19.29
CA ARG A 166 -4.96 -6.07 -20.01
C ARG A 166 -6.16 -7.01 -20.12
N ILE A 167 -6.82 -6.98 -21.27
CA ILE A 167 -7.87 -7.94 -21.62
C ILE A 167 -7.26 -9.33 -21.48
N ARG A 168 -7.94 -10.19 -20.71
CA ARG A 168 -7.66 -11.62 -20.59
C ARG A 168 -7.72 -12.20 -22.01
N SER A 169 -6.58 -12.52 -22.61
CA SER A 169 -6.55 -13.48 -23.71
C SER A 169 -6.73 -14.85 -23.07
N ASP A 170 -7.84 -15.49 -23.41
CA ASP A 170 -8.32 -16.77 -22.88
C ASP A 170 -7.26 -17.86 -22.76
#